data_AF-A0A2W1NGA6-F1
#
_entry.id   AF-A0A2W1NGA6-F1
#
_cell.length_a   1.000
_cell.length_b   1.000
_cell.length_c   1.000
_cell.angle_alpha   90.00
_cell.angle_beta   90.00
_cell.angle_gamma   90.00
#
_symmetry.space_group_name_H-M   'P 1'
#
loop_
_entity.id
_entity.type
_entity.pdbx_description
1 polymer ?
#
loop_
_entity_poly.entity_id
_entity_poly.type
_entity_poly.pdbx_seq_one_letter_code
_entity_poly.pdbx_strand_id
1 'polypeptide(L)'
;MESNLDRSLVEELLAAPGLMRQHLLHALTTPVEVLEFRTRDEGLCDARLYRCARSGVATPAQALVALLNRELHQVEEWAWEETTPEHVGDLMERWLLPELANARPTRVDTDKATLEITSLGDAIRHAIIERRANPACPWHSDRWGIFRDGQPQPLDTPILPEPLIAPALALQDRWNEKLYFCETRDTWLLYSWATGA
;
A
#
# COMPACT_ATOMS: atom_id res chain seq x y z
N MET A 1 -24.70 0.83 -1.48
CA MET A 1 -23.91 1.51 -0.44
C MET A 1 -22.87 2.29 -1.21
N GLU A 2 -23.01 3.61 -1.28
CA GLU A 2 -22.02 4.46 -1.97
C GLU A 2 -20.71 4.39 -1.20
N SER A 3 -19.60 4.21 -1.90
CA SER A 3 -18.27 4.21 -1.28
C SER A 3 -17.92 5.64 -0.87
N ASN A 4 -17.54 5.82 0.40
CA ASN A 4 -17.14 7.12 0.99
C ASN A 4 -15.65 7.40 0.79
N LEU A 5 -15.00 6.77 -0.20
CA LEU A 5 -13.61 7.04 -0.54
C LEU A 5 -13.51 8.35 -1.33
N ASP A 6 -13.42 9.45 -0.60
CA ASP A 6 -13.20 10.76 -1.17
C ASP A 6 -12.24 11.61 -0.33
N ARG A 7 -12.00 12.83 -0.80
CA ARG A 7 -11.08 13.78 -0.17
C ARG A 7 -11.46 14.12 1.28
N SER A 8 -12.74 14.05 1.64
CA SER A 8 -13.20 14.38 2.99
C SER A 8 -12.61 13.45 4.06
N LEU A 9 -12.27 12.21 3.67
CA LEU A 9 -11.60 11.24 4.55
C LEU A 9 -10.26 11.77 5.07
N VAL A 10 -9.46 12.36 4.19
CA VAL A 10 -8.15 12.93 4.55
C VAL A 10 -8.33 14.22 5.33
N GLU A 11 -9.31 15.05 4.94
CA GLU A 11 -9.62 16.29 5.65
C GLU A 11 -10.10 16.05 7.09
N GLU A 12 -10.91 15.01 7.33
CA GLU A 12 -11.33 14.59 8.67
C GLU A 12 -10.13 14.18 9.54
N LEU A 13 -9.24 13.35 8.98
CA LEU A 13 -8.03 12.89 9.67
C LEU A 13 -7.09 14.04 10.05
N LEU A 14 -6.98 15.05 9.18
CA LEU A 14 -6.19 16.26 9.44
C LEU A 14 -6.86 17.20 10.45
N ALA A 15 -8.20 17.31 10.42
CA ALA A 15 -8.96 18.20 11.29
C ALA A 15 -9.10 17.65 12.73
N ALA A 16 -8.94 16.34 12.92
CA ALA A 16 -9.12 15.67 14.22
C ALA A 16 -7.89 14.82 14.62
N PRO A 17 -6.78 15.42 15.09
CA PRO A 17 -5.60 14.68 15.54
C PRO A 17 -5.88 13.64 16.64
N GLY A 18 -6.87 13.89 17.51
CA GLY A 18 -7.31 12.91 18.51
C GLY A 18 -7.90 11.64 17.89
N LEU A 19 -8.60 11.76 16.76
CA LEU A 19 -9.14 10.63 16.00
C LEU A 19 -8.02 9.86 15.31
N MET A 20 -7.08 10.57 14.67
CA MET A 20 -5.88 9.97 14.07
C MET A 20 -5.10 9.14 15.10
N ARG A 21 -4.86 9.70 16.29
CA ARG A 21 -4.17 8.99 17.39
C ARG A 21 -4.90 7.69 17.77
N GLN A 22 -6.22 7.73 17.88
CA GLN A 22 -7.03 6.54 18.20
C GLN A 22 -6.95 5.49 17.09
N HIS A 23 -7.05 5.90 15.83
CA HIS A 23 -6.92 5.00 14.69
C HIS A 23 -5.53 4.38 14.60
N LEU A 24 -4.48 5.14 14.94
CA LEU A 24 -3.12 4.65 14.95
C LEU A 24 -2.88 3.65 16.09
N LEU A 25 -3.46 3.86 17.28
CA LEU A 25 -3.46 2.87 18.35
C LEU A 25 -4.13 1.56 17.91
N HIS A 26 -5.27 1.66 17.21
CA HIS A 26 -5.95 0.49 16.65
C HIS A 26 -5.09 -0.21 15.59
N ALA A 27 -4.40 0.57 14.75
CA ALA A 27 -3.53 0.07 13.69
C ALA A 27 -2.42 -0.84 14.20
N LEU A 28 -1.86 -0.59 15.40
CA LEU A 28 -0.82 -1.45 16.00
C LEU A 28 -1.26 -2.91 16.17
N THR A 29 -2.57 -3.13 16.32
CA THR A 29 -3.18 -4.46 16.52
C THR A 29 -3.94 -4.96 15.30
N THR A 30 -4.04 -4.16 14.24
CA THR A 30 -4.76 -4.51 13.02
C THR A 30 -3.86 -5.35 12.11
N PRO A 31 -4.23 -6.59 11.77
CA PRO A 31 -3.43 -7.39 10.85
C PRO A 31 -3.43 -6.75 9.46
N VAL A 32 -2.24 -6.49 8.93
CA VAL A 32 -2.02 -6.03 7.56
C VAL A 32 -1.09 -7.03 6.87
N GLU A 33 -1.61 -7.69 5.84
CA GLU A 33 -0.79 -8.52 4.95
C GLU A 33 -0.15 -7.64 3.88
N VAL A 34 1.09 -7.97 3.50
CA VAL A 34 1.82 -7.30 2.43
C VAL A 34 2.09 -8.27 1.30
N LEU A 35 1.65 -7.93 0.09
CA LEU A 35 2.05 -8.58 -1.15
C LEU A 35 3.06 -7.69 -1.88
N GLU A 36 4.23 -8.22 -2.18
CA GLU A 36 5.37 -7.49 -2.73
C GLU A 36 5.76 -8.07 -4.08
N PHE A 37 5.93 -7.20 -5.06
CA PHE A 37 6.46 -7.50 -6.38
C PHE A 37 7.83 -6.83 -6.46
N ARG A 38 8.88 -7.61 -6.16
CA ARG A 38 10.25 -7.11 -6.04
C ARG A 38 11.03 -7.31 -7.32
N THR A 39 11.69 -6.26 -7.82
CA THR A 39 12.51 -6.30 -9.04
C THR A 39 13.86 -5.63 -8.83
N ARG A 40 14.82 -5.97 -9.69
CA ARG A 40 16.13 -5.31 -9.76
C ARG A 40 16.21 -4.28 -10.88
N ASP A 41 15.12 -4.05 -11.57
CA ASP A 41 15.03 -3.01 -12.59
C ASP A 41 14.82 -1.67 -11.89
N GLU A 42 15.84 -0.82 -11.90
CA GLU A 42 15.82 0.52 -11.29
C GLU A 42 14.78 1.45 -11.95
N GLY A 43 14.34 1.16 -13.17
CA GLY A 43 13.28 1.92 -13.84
C GLY A 43 11.87 1.46 -13.44
N LEU A 44 11.71 0.20 -13.03
CA LEU A 44 10.42 -0.34 -12.60
C LEU A 44 10.24 -0.27 -11.08
N CYS A 45 11.28 -0.50 -10.27
CA CYS A 45 11.20 -0.55 -8.81
C CYS A 45 10.16 -1.54 -8.24
N ASP A 46 10.15 -1.67 -6.92
CA ASP A 46 9.24 -2.59 -6.23
C ASP A 46 7.83 -2.00 -6.15
N ALA A 47 6.82 -2.85 -6.34
CA ALA A 47 5.41 -2.52 -6.07
C ALA A 47 4.91 -3.32 -4.88
N ARG A 48 4.05 -2.70 -4.06
CA ARG A 48 3.49 -3.31 -2.84
C ARG A 48 1.99 -3.12 -2.77
N LEU A 49 1.29 -4.15 -2.33
CA LEU A 49 -0.12 -4.10 -1.99
C LEU A 49 -0.30 -4.50 -0.53
N TYR A 50 -0.73 -3.55 0.30
CA TYR A 50 -1.10 -3.77 1.68
C TYR A 50 -2.59 -4.08 1.74
N ARG A 51 -2.98 -5.03 2.58
CA ARG A 51 -4.41 -5.37 2.75
C ARG A 51 -4.78 -5.65 4.19
N CYS A 52 -5.97 -5.18 4.57
CA CYS A 52 -6.62 -5.58 5.82
C CYS A 52 -8.08 -5.98 5.54
N ALA A 53 -8.58 -6.94 6.32
CA ALA A 53 -9.95 -7.39 6.19
C ALA A 53 -10.91 -6.31 6.71
N ARG A 54 -12.04 -6.10 6.01
CA ARG A 54 -13.10 -5.20 6.49
C ARG A 54 -13.65 -5.61 7.86
N SER A 55 -13.64 -6.89 8.18
CA SER A 55 -14.07 -7.37 9.50
C SER A 55 -13.13 -6.94 10.64
N GLY A 56 -11.89 -6.53 10.34
CA GLY A 56 -10.90 -6.09 11.32
C GLY A 56 -10.88 -4.58 11.59
N VAL A 57 -11.65 -3.79 10.85
CA VAL A 57 -11.69 -2.32 10.94
C VAL A 57 -13.12 -1.80 10.78
N ALA A 58 -13.53 -0.88 11.62
CA ALA A 58 -14.91 -0.38 11.63
C ALA A 58 -15.17 0.67 10.55
N THR A 59 -14.16 1.42 10.12
CA THR A 59 -14.30 2.54 9.19
C THR A 59 -13.21 2.59 8.11
N PRO A 60 -13.45 3.27 6.97
CA PRO A 60 -12.41 3.52 5.97
C PRO A 60 -11.21 4.30 6.53
N ALA A 61 -11.44 5.22 7.48
CA ALA A 61 -10.39 6.00 8.12
C ALA A 61 -9.44 5.12 8.93
N GLN A 62 -10.00 4.18 9.72
CA GLN A 62 -9.20 3.20 10.45
C GLN A 62 -8.39 2.31 9.51
N ALA A 63 -9.01 1.86 8.41
CA ALA A 63 -8.33 1.05 7.41
C ALA A 63 -7.17 1.80 6.76
N LEU A 64 -7.41 3.05 6.33
CA LEU A 64 -6.40 3.90 5.73
C LEU A 64 -5.20 4.11 6.66
N VAL A 65 -5.44 4.45 7.93
CA VAL A 65 -4.37 4.64 8.91
C VAL A 65 -3.61 3.34 9.17
N ALA A 66 -4.29 2.20 9.26
CA ALA A 66 -3.63 0.91 9.44
C ALA A 66 -2.70 0.55 8.29
N LEU A 67 -3.17 0.77 7.06
CA LEU A 67 -2.40 0.47 5.85
C LEU A 67 -1.23 1.44 5.66
N LEU A 68 -1.44 2.75 5.86
CA LEU A 68 -0.37 3.76 5.81
C LEU A 68 0.68 3.52 6.89
N ASN A 69 0.26 3.15 8.10
CA ASN A 69 1.21 2.83 9.16
C ASN A 69 2.09 1.63 8.77
N ARG A 70 1.51 0.59 8.16
CA ARG A 70 2.28 -0.56 7.69
C ARG A 70 3.22 -0.19 6.54
N GLU A 71 2.76 0.66 5.63
CA GLU A 71 3.55 1.16 4.50
C GLU A 71 4.76 1.97 4.97
N LEU A 72 4.56 2.88 5.92
CA LEU A 72 5.62 3.69 6.51
C LEU A 72 6.73 2.83 7.13
N HIS A 73 6.37 1.81 7.92
CA HIS A 73 7.37 0.89 8.49
C HIS A 73 8.14 0.14 7.42
N GLN A 74 7.50 -0.16 6.29
CA GLN A 74 8.13 -0.87 5.18
C GLN A 74 9.08 0.03 4.38
N VAL A 75 8.73 1.31 4.18
CA VAL A 75 9.56 2.30 3.49
C VAL A 75 10.76 2.70 4.34
N GLU A 76 10.55 2.89 5.63
CA GLU A 76 11.59 3.34 6.57
C GLU A 76 12.41 2.19 7.17
N GLU A 77 12.11 0.94 6.78
CA GLU A 77 12.75 -0.29 7.27
C GLU A 77 12.68 -0.45 8.81
N TRP A 78 11.62 0.07 9.43
CA TRP A 78 11.42 -0.04 10.87
C TRP A 78 10.87 -1.41 11.26
N ALA A 79 11.41 -1.99 12.33
CA ALA A 79 10.83 -3.18 12.94
C ALA A 79 9.46 -2.84 13.53
N TRP A 80 8.44 -3.62 13.15
CA TRP A 80 7.07 -3.39 13.60
C TRP A 80 6.92 -3.57 15.11
N GLU A 81 7.70 -4.50 15.67
CA GLU A 81 7.70 -4.85 17.09
C GLU A 81 8.23 -3.72 18.00
N GLU A 82 8.92 -2.73 17.43
CA GLU A 82 9.49 -1.60 18.16
C GLU A 82 8.49 -0.43 18.33
N THR A 83 7.38 -0.46 17.59
CA THR A 83 6.34 0.58 17.66
C THR A 83 5.29 0.25 18.72
N THR A 84 5.42 0.91 19.87
CA THR A 84 4.51 0.75 21.01
C THR A 84 3.52 1.93 21.10
N PRO A 85 2.47 1.86 21.95
CA PRO A 85 1.51 2.95 22.14
C PRO A 85 2.14 4.30 22.53
N GLU A 86 3.31 4.29 23.15
CA GLU A 86 4.05 5.49 23.54
C GLU A 86 4.61 6.25 22.33
N HIS A 87 5.00 5.54 21.26
CA HIS A 87 5.56 6.11 20.03
C HIS A 87 4.50 6.71 19.09
N VAL A 88 3.21 6.40 19.31
CA VAL A 88 2.09 6.83 18.45
C VAL A 88 2.03 8.35 18.25
N GLY A 89 2.34 9.13 19.29
CA GLY A 89 2.34 10.59 19.18
C GLY A 89 3.37 11.10 18.19
N ASP A 90 4.62 10.65 18.34
CA ASP A 90 5.72 11.02 17.44
C ASP A 90 5.48 10.49 16.01
N LEU A 91 5.00 9.25 15.86
CA LEU A 91 4.72 8.67 14.54
C LEU A 91 3.62 9.46 13.81
N MET A 92 2.57 9.85 14.53
CA MET A 92 1.52 10.68 13.98
C MET A 92 2.04 12.06 13.55
N GLU A 93 2.74 12.76 14.43
CA GLU A 93 3.13 14.17 14.21
C GLU A 93 4.27 14.34 13.20
N ARG A 94 5.23 13.41 13.17
CA ARG A 94 6.43 13.52 12.33
C ARG A 94 6.27 12.89 10.96
N TRP A 95 5.35 11.93 10.81
CA TRP A 95 5.24 11.13 9.59
C TRP A 95 3.84 11.17 9.00
N LEU A 96 2.84 10.59 9.65
CA LEU A 96 1.52 10.42 9.03
C LEU A 96 0.78 11.74 8.75
N LEU A 97 0.78 12.70 9.69
CA LEU A 97 0.12 13.99 9.46
C LEU A 97 0.80 14.80 8.35
N PRO A 98 2.15 14.93 8.31
CA PRO A 98 2.84 15.53 7.18
C PRO A 98 2.53 14.86 5.83
N GLU A 99 2.56 13.52 5.77
CA GLU A 99 2.24 12.78 4.54
C GLU A 99 0.83 13.10 4.03
N LEU A 100 -0.17 13.04 4.93
CA LEU A 100 -1.56 13.35 4.58
C LEU A 100 -1.77 14.83 4.22
N ALA A 101 -1.03 15.75 4.86
CA ALA A 101 -1.10 17.18 4.55
C ALA A 101 -0.49 17.50 3.17
N ASN A 102 0.54 16.75 2.77
CA ASN A 102 1.19 16.86 1.47
C ASN A 102 0.46 16.08 0.36
N ALA A 103 -0.38 15.12 0.73
CA ALA A 103 -1.22 14.39 -0.20
C ALA A 103 -2.13 15.34 -0.97
N ARG A 104 -2.42 14.98 -2.22
CA ARG A 104 -3.41 15.69 -3.05
C ARG A 104 -4.51 14.71 -3.43
N PRO A 105 -5.45 14.41 -2.53
CA PRO A 105 -6.38 13.31 -2.72
C PRO A 105 -7.24 13.55 -3.95
N THR A 106 -7.14 12.66 -4.93
CA THR A 106 -7.97 12.65 -6.13
C THR A 106 -8.71 11.33 -6.24
N ARG A 107 -9.88 11.38 -6.86
CA ARG A 107 -10.66 10.18 -7.17
C ARG A 107 -10.18 9.60 -8.50
N VAL A 108 -9.87 8.32 -8.51
CA VAL A 108 -9.47 7.58 -9.71
C VAL A 108 -10.53 6.52 -9.99
N ASP A 109 -11.08 6.52 -11.20
CA ASP A 109 -12.11 5.56 -11.60
C ASP A 109 -11.64 4.10 -11.43
N THR A 110 -12.56 3.22 -11.09
CA THR A 110 -12.30 1.80 -10.79
C THR A 110 -11.50 1.12 -11.91
N ASP A 111 -11.90 1.32 -13.17
CA ASP A 111 -11.25 0.71 -14.33
C ASP A 111 -9.83 1.25 -14.55
N LYS A 112 -9.65 2.57 -14.35
CA LYS A 112 -8.33 3.22 -14.46
C LYS A 112 -7.39 2.71 -13.36
N ALA A 113 -7.83 2.71 -12.11
CA ALA A 113 -7.04 2.23 -10.97
C ALA A 113 -6.68 0.75 -11.15
N THR A 114 -7.64 -0.08 -11.57
CA THR A 114 -7.41 -1.50 -11.86
C THR A 114 -6.35 -1.66 -12.95
N LEU A 115 -6.49 -0.95 -14.07
CA LEU A 115 -5.55 -1.03 -15.19
C LEU A 115 -4.13 -0.59 -14.77
N GLU A 116 -4.00 0.50 -14.02
CA GLU A 116 -2.69 0.99 -13.58
C GLU A 116 -2.00 0.00 -12.65
N ILE A 117 -2.71 -0.51 -11.64
CA ILE A 117 -2.19 -1.50 -10.69
C ILE A 117 -1.78 -2.78 -11.42
N THR A 118 -2.65 -3.33 -12.27
CA THR A 118 -2.36 -4.60 -12.95
C THR A 118 -1.26 -4.46 -13.99
N SER A 119 -1.25 -3.37 -14.78
CA SER A 119 -0.24 -3.18 -15.83
C SER A 119 1.17 -3.08 -15.24
N LEU A 120 1.32 -2.40 -14.11
CA LEU A 120 2.61 -2.27 -13.44
C LEU A 120 3.05 -3.57 -12.76
N GLY A 121 2.13 -4.27 -12.10
CA GLY A 121 2.41 -5.61 -11.57
C GLY A 121 2.80 -6.61 -12.66
N ASP A 122 2.14 -6.55 -13.83
CA ASP A 122 2.45 -7.38 -14.99
C ASP A 122 3.82 -7.04 -15.59
N ALA A 123 4.17 -5.76 -15.69
CA ALA A 123 5.49 -5.30 -16.14
C ALA A 123 6.60 -5.80 -15.22
N ILE A 124 6.43 -5.67 -13.90
CA ILE A 124 7.38 -6.19 -12.91
C ILE A 124 7.49 -7.71 -13.01
N ARG A 125 6.37 -8.43 -13.11
CA ARG A 125 6.36 -9.89 -13.31
C ARG A 125 7.12 -10.28 -14.56
N HIS A 126 6.93 -9.56 -15.66
CA HIS A 126 7.64 -9.82 -16.91
C HIS A 126 9.15 -9.66 -16.74
N ALA A 127 9.60 -8.57 -16.12
CA ALA A 127 11.01 -8.35 -15.83
C ALA A 127 11.62 -9.46 -14.96
N ILE A 128 10.87 -9.96 -13.97
CA ILE A 128 11.28 -11.12 -13.15
C ILE A 128 11.42 -12.38 -14.02
N ILE A 129 10.48 -12.65 -14.92
CA ILE A 129 10.53 -13.84 -15.81
C ILE A 129 11.72 -13.75 -16.76
N GLU A 130 11.90 -12.63 -17.44
CA GLU A 130 13.01 -12.42 -18.39
C GLU A 130 14.35 -12.61 -17.72
N ARG A 131 14.50 -12.03 -16.52
CA ARG A 131 15.76 -12.10 -15.78
C ARG A 131 16.01 -13.50 -15.22
N ARG A 132 14.97 -14.26 -14.86
CA ARG A 132 15.09 -15.68 -14.46
C ARG A 132 15.51 -16.57 -15.63
N ALA A 133 15.13 -16.22 -16.85
CA ALA A 133 15.54 -16.92 -18.06
C ALA A 133 16.98 -16.60 -18.48
N ASN A 134 17.59 -15.55 -17.94
CA ASN A 134 18.95 -15.15 -18.31
C ASN A 134 20.01 -15.93 -17.49
N PRO A 135 20.77 -16.86 -18.11
CA PRO A 135 21.76 -17.66 -17.41
C PRO A 135 22.96 -16.86 -16.89
N ALA A 136 23.18 -15.62 -17.38
CA ALA A 136 24.22 -14.73 -16.89
C ALA A 136 23.83 -14.01 -15.58
N CYS A 137 22.57 -14.09 -15.16
CA CYS A 137 22.05 -13.49 -13.93
C CYS A 137 21.73 -14.59 -12.92
N PRO A 138 22.51 -14.75 -11.84
CA PRO A 138 22.19 -15.69 -10.78
C PRO A 138 20.81 -15.38 -10.19
N TRP A 139 19.94 -16.39 -10.15
CA TRP A 139 18.65 -16.29 -9.48
C TRP A 139 18.88 -16.19 -7.96
N HIS A 140 18.33 -15.14 -7.35
CA HIS A 140 18.36 -14.91 -5.91
C HIS A 140 16.92 -14.84 -5.41
N SER A 141 16.40 -15.99 -4.96
CA SER A 141 14.99 -16.15 -4.55
C SER A 141 14.57 -15.26 -3.38
N ASP A 142 15.51 -14.66 -2.68
CA ASP A 142 15.35 -13.76 -1.55
C ASP A 142 15.31 -12.28 -1.95
N ARG A 143 15.77 -11.93 -3.15
CA ARG A 143 16.00 -10.52 -3.55
C ARG A 143 15.05 -9.98 -4.60
N TRP A 144 14.45 -10.83 -5.42
CA TRP A 144 13.52 -10.42 -6.47
C TRP A 144 12.57 -11.58 -6.78
N GLY A 145 11.30 -11.27 -7.03
CA GLY A 145 10.22 -12.24 -7.03
C GLY A 145 8.93 -11.66 -6.45
N ILE A 146 7.94 -12.52 -6.24
CA ILE A 146 6.67 -12.17 -5.60
C ILE A 146 6.68 -12.75 -4.19
N PHE A 147 6.36 -11.94 -3.19
CA PHE A 147 6.38 -12.33 -1.78
C PHE A 147 5.08 -11.92 -1.09
N ARG A 148 4.61 -12.74 -0.16
CA ARG A 148 3.51 -12.42 0.74
C ARG A 148 4.03 -12.53 2.16
N ASP A 149 4.04 -11.42 2.89
CA ASP A 149 4.65 -11.32 4.22
C ASP A 149 6.07 -11.93 4.25
N GLY A 150 6.88 -11.58 3.24
CA GLY A 150 8.23 -12.11 3.05
C GLY A 150 8.31 -13.57 2.55
N GLN A 151 7.20 -14.29 2.41
CA GLN A 151 7.18 -15.67 1.93
C GLN A 151 7.03 -15.73 0.39
N PRO A 152 7.90 -16.46 -0.33
CA PRO A 152 7.82 -16.56 -1.79
C PRO A 152 6.46 -17.05 -2.28
N GLN A 153 5.95 -16.44 -3.35
CA GLN A 153 4.70 -16.78 -4.02
C GLN A 153 4.94 -17.25 -5.46
N PRO A 154 3.99 -17.99 -6.06
CA PRO A 154 4.01 -18.32 -7.49
C PRO A 154 4.06 -17.06 -8.37
N LEU A 155 4.74 -17.14 -9.53
CA LEU A 155 4.88 -15.99 -10.44
C LEU A 155 3.54 -15.57 -11.07
N ASP A 156 2.58 -16.46 -11.18
CA ASP A 156 1.21 -16.19 -11.66
C ASP A 156 0.31 -15.55 -10.59
N THR A 157 0.84 -15.25 -9.40
CA THR A 157 0.11 -14.50 -8.38
C THR A 157 -0.31 -13.14 -8.95
N PRO A 158 -1.61 -12.78 -8.92
CA PRO A 158 -2.07 -11.47 -9.34
C PRO A 158 -1.71 -10.42 -8.28
N ILE A 159 -1.26 -9.24 -8.71
CA ILE A 159 -1.02 -8.13 -7.79
C ILE A 159 -2.32 -7.66 -7.14
N LEU A 160 -3.42 -7.67 -7.90
CA LEU A 160 -4.76 -7.35 -7.42
C LEU A 160 -5.59 -8.66 -7.38
N PRO A 161 -5.80 -9.27 -6.20
CA PRO A 161 -6.44 -10.58 -6.09
C PRO A 161 -7.96 -10.55 -6.29
N GLU A 162 -8.59 -9.40 -6.09
CA GLU A 162 -10.03 -9.20 -6.18
C GLU A 162 -10.35 -7.89 -6.92
N PRO A 163 -11.46 -7.83 -7.66
CA PRO A 163 -11.85 -6.60 -8.34
C PRO A 163 -12.18 -5.49 -7.34
N LEU A 164 -11.79 -4.27 -7.70
CA LEU A 164 -12.20 -3.08 -6.99
C LEU A 164 -13.71 -2.87 -7.18
N ILE A 165 -14.40 -2.50 -6.10
CA ILE A 165 -15.87 -2.28 -6.15
C ILE A 165 -16.24 -0.79 -6.15
N ALA A 166 -15.25 0.08 -6.00
CA ALA A 166 -15.40 1.52 -5.92
C ALA A 166 -14.17 2.22 -6.52
N PRO A 167 -14.33 3.49 -6.92
CA PRO A 167 -13.19 4.32 -7.31
C PRO A 167 -12.15 4.42 -6.19
N ALA A 168 -10.88 4.43 -6.57
CA ALA A 168 -9.78 4.57 -5.63
C ALA A 168 -9.61 6.03 -5.19
N LEU A 169 -9.16 6.20 -3.96
CA LEU A 169 -8.64 7.48 -3.46
C LEU A 169 -7.14 7.49 -3.66
N ALA A 170 -6.66 8.25 -4.65
CA ALA A 170 -5.24 8.44 -4.88
C ALA A 170 -4.70 9.53 -3.96
N LEU A 171 -3.81 9.17 -3.05
CA LEU A 171 -3.09 10.12 -2.19
C LEU A 171 -1.92 10.76 -2.95
N GLN A 172 -1.29 9.96 -3.82
CA GLN A 172 -0.32 10.39 -4.83
C GLN A 172 -0.69 9.76 -6.18
N ASP A 173 -0.71 10.57 -7.23
CA ASP A 173 -0.97 10.14 -8.61
C ASP A 173 -0.02 10.86 -9.59
N ARG A 174 1.26 10.49 -9.56
CA ARG A 174 2.30 11.02 -10.44
C ARG A 174 2.79 9.95 -11.40
N TRP A 175 3.65 10.33 -12.33
CA TRP A 175 4.21 9.39 -13.31
C TRP A 175 5.23 8.42 -12.69
N ASN A 176 5.88 8.83 -11.60
CA ASN A 176 6.94 8.11 -10.87
C ASN A 176 6.50 7.64 -9.47
N GLU A 177 5.25 7.89 -9.08
CA GLU A 177 4.76 7.62 -7.72
C GLU A 177 3.24 7.44 -7.74
N LYS A 178 2.78 6.32 -7.20
CA LYS A 178 1.36 5.94 -7.08
C LYS A 178 1.09 5.46 -5.65
N LEU A 179 0.11 6.08 -5.00
CA LEU A 179 -0.36 5.65 -3.68
C LEU A 179 -1.89 5.66 -3.66
N TYR A 180 -2.49 4.49 -3.86
CA TYR A 180 -3.94 4.34 -4.06
C TYR A 180 -4.58 3.58 -2.92
N PHE A 181 -5.54 4.20 -2.26
CA PHE A 181 -6.41 3.55 -1.30
C PHE A 181 -7.67 3.04 -1.99
N CYS A 182 -7.89 1.73 -1.93
CA CYS A 182 -8.91 1.03 -2.70
C CYS A 182 -9.77 0.12 -1.82
N GLU A 183 -10.90 -0.31 -2.37
CA GLU A 183 -11.91 -1.11 -1.69
C GLU A 183 -12.31 -2.31 -2.56
N THR A 184 -12.22 -3.53 -2.01
CA THR A 184 -12.82 -4.75 -2.59
C THR A 184 -14.04 -5.15 -1.79
N ARG A 185 -14.67 -6.28 -2.12
CA ARG A 185 -15.83 -6.78 -1.35
C ARG A 185 -15.50 -6.99 0.12
N ASP A 186 -14.37 -7.62 0.43
CA ASP A 186 -14.05 -8.09 1.78
C ASP A 186 -12.82 -7.42 2.38
N THR A 187 -12.07 -6.63 1.60
CA THR A 187 -10.81 -6.00 2.05
C THR A 187 -10.72 -4.51 1.70
N TRP A 188 -9.90 -3.82 2.50
CA TRP A 188 -9.34 -2.53 2.16
C TRP A 188 -7.91 -2.74 1.68
N LEU A 189 -7.51 -1.99 0.65
CA LEU A 189 -6.22 -2.13 0.01
C LEU A 189 -5.49 -0.78 -0.03
N LEU A 190 -4.17 -0.80 0.13
CA LEU A 190 -3.31 0.32 -0.21
C LEU A 190 -2.27 -0.18 -1.20
N TYR A 191 -2.31 0.34 -2.41
CA TYR A 191 -1.28 0.11 -3.42
C TYR A 191 -0.22 1.20 -3.33
N SER A 192 1.05 0.81 -3.20
CA SER A 192 2.20 1.71 -3.15
C SER A 192 3.24 1.31 -4.19
N TRP A 193 3.66 2.29 -4.99
CA TRP A 193 4.74 2.15 -5.95
C TRP A 193 5.41 3.49 -6.18
N ALA A 194 6.74 3.52 -6.19
CA ALA A 194 7.51 4.70 -6.52
C ALA A 194 8.88 4.34 -7.10
N THR A 195 9.38 5.18 -8.01
CA THR A 195 10.74 5.02 -8.56
C THR A 195 11.82 5.80 -7.79
N GLY A 196 11.42 6.71 -6.90
CA GLY A 196 12.34 7.58 -6.16
C GLY A 196 13.02 8.69 -7.00
N ALA A 197 12.58 8.89 -8.25
CA ALA A 197 13.11 9.88 -9.19
C ALA A 197 12.57 11.30 -8.99
#